data_AF-A0A142XI05-F1
#
_entry.id   AF-A0A142XI05-F1
#
_cell.length_a   1.000
_cell.length_b   1.000
_cell.length_c   1.000
_cell.angle_alpha   90.00
_cell.angle_beta   90.00
_cell.angle_gamma   90.00
#
_symmetry.space_group_name_H-M   'P 1'
#
loop_
_entity.id
_entity.type
_entity.pdbx_description
1 polymer ?
#
loop_
_entity_poly.entity_id
_entity_poly.type
_entity_poly.pdbx_seq_one_letter_code
_entity_poly.pdbx_strand_id
1 'polypeptide(L)'
;MPTLTVEYTTDAERIELERAIAYVQEMRRLGTTAAHGTVLEACETFALGTGRRLLRDNLAATVQARADLEKKSPGGGPKGDTAGR
;
A
#
# COMPACT_ATOMS: atom_id res chain seq x y z
N MET A 1 21.49 -17.42 4.87
CA MET A 1 20.28 -16.57 4.83
C MET A 1 20.50 -15.56 3.70
N PRO A 2 19.76 -15.61 2.58
CA PRO A 2 19.86 -14.56 1.57
C PRO A 2 19.30 -13.25 2.13
N THR A 3 20.00 -12.15 1.90
CA THR A 3 19.60 -10.80 2.33
C THR A 3 19.19 -9.99 1.10
N LEU A 4 18.06 -9.28 1.20
CA LEU A 4 17.60 -8.32 0.21
C LEU A 4 17.69 -6.92 0.83
N THR A 5 18.36 -6.00 0.15
CA THR A 5 18.38 -4.57 0.51
C THR A 5 17.46 -3.82 -0.45
N VAL A 6 16.58 -2.98 0.10
CA VAL A 6 15.66 -2.15 -0.69
C VAL A 6 15.77 -0.71 -0.20
N GLU A 7 15.98 0.21 -1.13
CA GLU A 7 15.92 1.63 -0.87
C GLU A 7 14.47 2.11 -1.00
N TYR A 8 14.04 2.98 -0.09
CA TYR A 8 12.70 3.57 -0.08
C TYR A 8 12.81 5.03 0.37
N THR A 9 11.85 5.85 -0.04
CA THR A 9 11.85 7.31 0.20
C THR A 9 10.97 7.69 1.38
N THR A 10 9.96 6.88 1.70
CA THR A 10 9.00 7.15 2.77
C THR A 10 8.73 5.93 3.64
N ASP A 11 8.34 6.14 4.89
CA ASP A 11 7.93 5.05 5.78
C ASP A 11 6.71 4.28 5.25
N ALA A 12 5.81 4.96 4.54
CA ALA A 12 4.67 4.32 3.89
C ALA A 12 5.14 3.32 2.84
N GLU A 13 6.09 3.70 1.99
CA GLU A 13 6.69 2.84 0.97
C GLU A 13 7.40 1.64 1.61
N ARG A 14 8.16 1.84 2.70
CA ARG A 14 8.76 0.73 3.46
C ARG A 14 7.72 -0.29 3.92
N ILE A 15 6.63 0.18 4.54
CA ILE A 15 5.57 -0.67 5.07
C ILE A 15 4.89 -1.47 3.95
N GLU A 16 4.70 -0.87 2.77
CA GLU A 16 4.12 -1.56 1.61
C GLU A 16 5.03 -2.66 1.08
N LEU A 17 6.33 -2.38 0.98
CA LEU A 17 7.33 -3.36 0.58
C LEU A 17 7.40 -4.54 1.56
N GLU A 18 7.41 -4.26 2.87
CA GLU A 18 7.38 -5.29 3.92
C GLU A 18 6.14 -6.18 3.81
N ARG A 19 4.97 -5.59 3.57
CA ARG A 19 3.71 -6.32 3.38
C ARG A 19 3.74 -7.21 2.13
N ALA A 20 4.30 -6.72 1.02
CA ALA A 20 4.45 -7.49 -0.21
C ALA A 20 5.39 -8.69 -0.01
N ILE A 21 6.52 -8.50 0.69
CA ILE A 21 7.45 -9.58 1.05
C ILE A 21 6.75 -10.63 1.92
N ALA A 22 6.05 -10.20 2.97
CA ALA A 22 5.30 -11.10 3.85
C ALA A 22 4.23 -11.89 3.09
N TYR A 23 3.52 -11.26 2.15
CA TYR A 23 2.53 -11.92 1.30
C TYR A 23 3.15 -13.04 0.46
N VAL A 24 4.30 -12.80 -0.18
CA VAL A 24 4.98 -13.81 -1.01
C VAL A 24 5.49 -14.96 -0.14
N GLN A 25 6.04 -14.66 1.04
CA GLN A 25 6.50 -15.69 1.98
C GLN A 25 5.35 -16.58 2.44
N GLU A 26 4.21 -15.99 2.77
CA GLU A 26 3.04 -16.74 3.21
C GLU A 26 2.44 -17.58 2.08
N MET A 27 2.36 -17.04 0.86
CA MET A 27 1.93 -17.81 -0.31
C MET A 27 2.82 -19.04 -0.54
N ARG A 28 4.15 -18.88 -0.44
CA ARG A 28 5.08 -20.00 -0.53
C ARG A 28 4.86 -21.02 0.58
N ARG A 29 4.63 -20.55 1.81
CA ARG A 29 4.33 -21.42 2.96
C ARG A 29 3.04 -22.21 2.74
N LEU A 30 1.98 -21.58 2.25
CA LEU A 30 0.73 -22.27 1.92
C LEU A 30 0.95 -23.31 0.82
N GLY A 31 1.72 -22.97 -0.22
CA GLY A 31 2.08 -23.88 -1.30
C GLY A 31 2.78 -25.17 -0.82
N THR A 32 3.60 -25.08 0.23
CA THR A 32 4.35 -26.22 0.77
C THR A 32 3.66 -26.93 1.93
N THR A 33 2.70 -26.29 2.61
CA THR A 33 2.09 -26.85 3.84
C THR A 33 0.62 -27.22 3.69
N ALA A 34 -0.06 -26.81 2.61
CA ALA A 34 -1.44 -27.21 2.36
C ALA A 34 -1.58 -28.72 2.14
N ALA A 35 -2.73 -29.27 2.50
CA ALA A 35 -3.04 -30.68 2.31
C ALA A 35 -3.06 -31.05 0.82
N HIS A 36 -2.73 -32.31 0.51
CA HIS A 36 -2.78 -32.82 -0.86
C HIS A 36 -4.15 -32.58 -1.50
N GLY A 37 -4.15 -32.12 -2.76
CA GLY A 37 -5.37 -31.76 -3.49
C GLY A 37 -5.97 -30.39 -3.15
N THR A 38 -5.48 -29.69 -2.12
CA THR A 38 -6.02 -28.38 -1.68
C THR A 38 -5.09 -27.19 -1.94
N VAL A 39 -3.87 -27.46 -2.43
CA VAL A 39 -2.82 -26.43 -2.60
C VAL A 39 -3.31 -25.24 -3.43
N LEU A 40 -3.97 -25.52 -4.57
CA LEU A 40 -4.48 -24.45 -5.45
C LEU A 40 -5.54 -23.61 -4.74
N GLU A 41 -6.55 -24.24 -4.15
CA GLU A 41 -7.63 -23.56 -3.45
C GLU A 41 -7.14 -22.71 -2.27
N ALA A 42 -6.21 -23.25 -1.47
CA ALA A 42 -5.61 -22.53 -0.34
C ALA A 42 -4.83 -21.30 -0.81
N CYS A 43 -4.00 -21.46 -1.84
CA CYS A 43 -3.22 -20.36 -2.43
C CYS A 43 -4.11 -19.31 -3.09
N GLU A 44 -5.15 -19.70 -3.83
CA GLU A 44 -6.09 -18.79 -4.49
C GLU A 44 -6.92 -18.00 -3.48
N THR A 45 -7.45 -18.67 -2.46
CA THR A 45 -8.21 -18.02 -1.39
C THR A 45 -7.37 -16.96 -0.70
N PHE A 46 -6.13 -17.31 -0.35
CA PHE A 46 -5.18 -16.35 0.22
C PHE A 46 -4.86 -15.21 -0.74
N ALA A 47 -4.56 -15.52 -2.00
CA ALA A 47 -4.16 -14.53 -2.99
C ALA A 47 -5.25 -13.49 -3.23
N LEU A 48 -6.49 -13.94 -3.43
CA LEU A 48 -7.63 -13.07 -3.68
C LEU A 48 -8.05 -12.31 -2.43
N GLY A 49 -8.04 -12.95 -1.25
CA GLY A 49 -8.41 -12.32 0.01
C GLY A 49 -7.40 -11.24 0.42
N THR A 50 -6.16 -11.65 0.63
CA THR A 50 -5.08 -10.77 1.11
C THR A 50 -4.66 -9.78 0.03
N GLY A 51 -4.57 -10.20 -1.24
CA GLY A 51 -4.21 -9.30 -2.35
C GLY A 51 -5.20 -8.16 -2.53
N ARG A 52 -6.51 -8.42 -2.43
CA ARG A 52 -7.52 -7.34 -2.45
C ARG A 52 -7.42 -6.40 -1.25
N ARG A 53 -6.97 -6.88 -0.09
CA ARG A 53 -6.75 -6.00 1.08
C ARG A 53 -5.56 -5.08 0.83
N LEU A 54 -4.43 -5.64 0.39
CA LEU A 54 -3.23 -4.86 0.05
C LEU A 54 -3.53 -3.78 -0.99
N LEU A 55 -4.28 -4.12 -2.04
CA LEU A 55 -4.70 -3.16 -3.06
C LEU A 55 -5.51 -2.01 -2.46
N ARG A 56 -6.50 -2.29 -1.60
CA ARG A 56 -7.34 -1.26 -1.00
C ARG A 56 -6.53 -0.34 -0.09
N ASP A 57 -5.64 -0.90 0.73
CA ASP A 57 -4.83 -0.13 1.66
C ASP A 57 -3.87 0.81 0.91
N ASN A 58 -3.21 0.32 -0.14
CA ASN A 58 -2.31 1.12 -0.98
C ASN A 58 -3.05 2.24 -1.74
N LEU A 59 -4.24 1.93 -2.27
CA LEU A 59 -5.09 2.94 -2.92
C LEU A 59 -5.55 4.00 -1.92
N ALA A 60 -5.97 3.61 -0.72
CA ALA A 60 -6.38 4.55 0.33
C ALA A 60 -5.22 5.48 0.71
N ALA A 61 -4.01 4.93 0.90
CA ALA A 61 -2.82 5.71 1.20
C ALA A 61 -2.46 6.67 0.06
N THR A 62 -2.53 6.22 -1.19
CA THR A 62 -2.26 7.03 -2.39
C THR A 62 -3.25 8.19 -2.53
N VAL A 63 -4.55 7.92 -2.34
CA VAL A 63 -5.59 8.96 -2.40
C VAL A 63 -5.38 9.99 -1.29
N GLN A 64 -5.06 9.55 -0.08
CA GLN A 64 -4.78 10.45 1.04
C GLN A 64 -3.56 11.33 0.76
N ALA A 65 -2.47 10.75 0.26
CA ALA A 65 -1.25 11.50 -0.11
C ALA A 65 -1.54 12.57 -1.17
N ARG A 66 -2.38 12.26 -2.17
CA ARG A 66 -2.81 13.24 -3.18
C ARG A 66 -3.61 14.39 -2.57
N ALA A 67 -4.57 14.09 -1.69
CA ALA A 67 -5.38 15.12 -1.04
C ALA A 67 -4.53 16.06 -0.17
N ASP A 68 -3.49 15.55 0.48
CA ASP A 68 -2.61 16.36 1.32
C ASP A 68 -1.66 17.26 0.52
N LEU A 69 -1.29 16.85 -0.70
CA LEU A 69 -0.55 17.71 -1.64
C LEU A 69 -1.43 18.86 -2.16
N GLU A 70 -2.70 18.60 -2.45
CA GLU A 70 -3.65 19.62 -2.91
C GLU A 70 -3.89 20.68 -1.82
N LYS A 71 -4.05 20.28 -0.55
CA LYS A 71 -4.18 21.22 0.58
C LYS A 71 -2.95 22.10 0.81
N LYS A 72 -1.76 21.64 0.42
CA LYS A 72 -0.50 22.37 0.58
C LYS A 72 -0.21 23.33 -0.58
N SER A 73 -1.03 23.34 -1.64
CA SER A 73 -0.90 24.33 -2.72
C SER A 73 -1.38 25.72 -2.26
N PRO A 74 -0.54 26.77 -2.37
CA PRO A 74 -0.89 28.12 -1.94
C PRO A 74 -1.82 28.77 -2.97
N GLY A 75 -3.13 28.53 -2.86
CA GLY A 75 -4.14 29.11 -3.76
C GLY A 75 -5.38 29.67 -3.06
N GLY A 76 -5.40 29.69 -1.72
CA GLY A 76 -6.59 30.06 -0.95
C GLY A 76 -6.36 31.22 0.01
N GLY A 77 -5.97 32.40 -0.49
CA GLY A 77 -6.07 33.64 0.27
C GLY A 77 -7.44 34.29 0.04
N PRO A 78 -8.21 34.66 1.09
CA PRO A 78 -9.46 35.38 0.89
C PRO A 78 -9.16 36.73 0.25
N LYS A 79 -9.88 37.05 -0.82
CA LYS A 79 -9.84 38.33 -1.51
C LYS A 79 -10.46 39.40 -0.59
N GLY A 80 -9.66 39.85 0.37
CA GLY A 80 -9.98 40.89 1.33
C GLY A 80 -9.73 42.27 0.73
N ASP A 81 -10.83 42.87 0.32
CA ASP A 81 -11.12 44.30 0.19
C ASP A 81 -10.12 45.26 0.85
N THR A 82 -9.51 46.16 0.05
CA THR A 82 -9.04 47.47 0.51
C THR A 82 -9.28 48.51 -0.58
N ALA A 83 -10.46 49.13 -0.49
CA ALA A 83 -10.69 50.57 -0.35
C ALA A 83 -9.66 51.54 -0.96
N GLY A 84 -10.16 52.46 -1.80
CA GLY A 84 -9.41 53.59 -2.30
C GLY A 84 -9.05 54.63 -1.24
N ARG A 85 -7.95 55.35 -1.50
CA ARG A 85 -7.80 56.79 -1.24
C ARG A 85 -6.58 57.32 -1.99
#